data_AF-A0A2D8TQ53-F1
#
_entry.id   AF-A0A2D8TQ53-F1
#
_cell.length_a   1.000
_cell.length_b   1.000
_cell.length_c   1.000
_cell.angle_alpha   90.00
_cell.angle_beta   90.00
_cell.angle_gamma   90.00
#
_symmetry.space_group_name_H-M   'P 1'
#
loop_
_entity.id
_entity.type
_entity.pdbx_description
1 polymer ?
#
loop_
_entity_poly.entity_id
_entity_poly.type
_entity_poly.pdbx_seq_one_letter_code
_entity_poly.pdbx_strand_id
1 'polypeptide(L)' 'MFTGIVTATGTLMSVTDKGDRILRIGANWDCTTLDIGASVAHSGICLTVLSRDAE' A
#
# COMPACT_ATOMS: atom_id res chain seq x y z
N MET A 1 -0.20 -3.94 13.77
CA MET A 1 -1.07 -5.15 13.81
C MET A 1 -2.44 -4.78 13.23
N PHE A 2 -3.16 -5.74 12.63
CA PHE A 2 -4.44 -5.49 11.96
C PHE A 2 -5.57 -6.29 12.62
N THR A 3 -6.80 -5.75 12.59
CA THR A 3 -8.01 -6.41 13.14
C THR A 3 -8.77 -7.25 12.12
N GLY A 4 -8.42 -7.15 10.83
CA GLY A 4 -9.13 -7.82 9.74
C GLY A 4 -10.34 -7.03 9.19
N ILE A 5 -10.59 -5.82 9.68
CA ILE A 5 -11.64 -4.94 9.12
C ILE A 5 -11.07 -4.22 7.90
N VAL A 6 -11.68 -4.44 6.72
CA VAL A 6 -11.29 -3.77 5.48
C VAL A 6 -11.89 -2.37 5.45
N THR A 7 -11.05 -1.34 5.32
CA THR A 7 -11.46 0.08 5.32
C THR A 7 -11.54 0.68 3.92
N ALA A 8 -10.86 0.08 2.94
CA ALA A 8 -10.78 0.58 1.58
C ALA A 8 -10.55 -0.57 0.58
N THR A 9 -10.96 -0.38 -0.67
CA THR A 9 -10.63 -1.26 -1.78
C THR A 9 -9.57 -0.58 -2.65
N GLY A 10 -8.40 -1.22 -2.77
CA GLY A 10 -7.31 -0.73 -3.61
C GLY A 10 -7.42 -1.23 -5.06
N THR A 11 -6.82 -0.49 -6.00
CA THR A 11 -6.63 -0.88 -7.39
C THR A 11 -5.14 -1.04 -7.67
N LEU A 12 -4.74 -2.21 -8.18
CA LEU A 12 -3.36 -2.45 -8.60
C LEU A 12 -3.06 -1.65 -9.88
N MET A 13 -2.17 -0.67 -9.80
CA MET A 13 -1.83 0.21 -10.91
C MET A 13 -0.62 -0.29 -11.71
N SER A 14 0.39 -0.83 -11.02
CA SER A 14 1.55 -1.43 -11.68
C SER A 14 2.29 -2.40 -10.76
N VAL A 15 3.09 -3.27 -11.39
CA VAL A 15 4.00 -4.21 -10.73
C VAL A 15 5.37 -4.06 -11.37
N THR A 16 6.39 -3.86 -10.55
CA THR A 16 7.80 -3.78 -10.99
C THR A 16 8.60 -4.85 -10.28
N ASP A 17 9.23 -5.74 -11.04
CA ASP A 17 10.11 -6.78 -10.50
C ASP A 17 11.58 -6.33 -10.67
N LYS A 18 12.25 -5.99 -9.56
CA LYS A 18 13.66 -5.56 -9.54
C LYS A 18 14.36 -6.11 -8.30
N GLY A 19 14.59 -7.43 -8.30
CA GLY A 19 15.05 -8.17 -7.11
C GLY A 19 13.89 -8.39 -6.14
N ASP A 20 13.38 -7.29 -5.60
CA ASP A 20 12.09 -7.26 -4.90
C ASP A 20 10.95 -6.90 -5.85
N ARG A 21 9.72 -7.29 -5.48
CA ARG A 21 8.49 -6.91 -6.18
C ARG A 21 7.89 -5.66 -5.56
N ILE A 22 7.80 -4.60 -6.34
CA ILE A 22 7.20 -3.33 -5.94
C ILE A 22 5.81 -3.23 -6.56
N LEU A 23 4.80 -2.97 -5.72
CA LEU A 23 3.41 -2.79 -6.13
C LEU A 23 3.05 -1.31 -6.01
N ARG A 24 2.51 -0.72 -7.08
CA ARG A 24 1.83 0.58 -6.98
C ARG A 24 0.33 0.34 -6.86
N ILE A 25 -0.25 0.77 -5.75
CA ILE A 25 -1.65 0.53 -5.42
C ILE A 25 -2.33 1.86 -5.20
N GLY A 26 -3.35 2.16 -6.00
CA GLY A 26 -4.24 3.30 -5.77
C GLY A 26 -5.31 2.93 -4.76
N ALA A 27 -5.73 3.88 -3.92
CA ALA A 27 -6.81 3.68 -2.95
C ALA A 27 -7.74 4.89 -2.93
N ASN A 28 -8.97 4.69 -2.47
CA ASN A 28 -10.01 5.71 -2.40
C ASN A 28 -9.94 6.56 -1.11
N TRP A 29 -8.73 6.92 -0.69
CA TRP A 29 -8.48 7.77 0.48
C TRP A 29 -7.11 8.44 0.37
N ASP A 30 -6.87 9.40 1.26
CA ASP A 30 -5.65 10.20 1.25
C ASP A 30 -4.43 9.42 1.76
N CYS A 31 -3.68 8.86 0.82
CA CYS A 31 -2.44 8.14 1.07
C CYS A 31 -1.29 9.05 1.54
N THR A 32 -1.39 10.38 1.46
CA THR A 32 -0.31 11.29 1.89
C THR A 32 -0.06 11.22 3.40
N THR A 33 -1.08 10.78 4.16
CA THR A 33 -1.05 10.57 5.61
C THR A 33 -0.27 9.32 6.05
N LEU A 34 0.06 8.39 5.14
CA LEU A 34 0.79 7.17 5.46
C LEU A 34 2.29 7.44 5.55
N ASP A 35 2.92 7.21 6.70
CA ASP A 35 4.38 7.32 6.81
C ASP A 35 5.12 6.31 5.92
N ILE A 36 6.31 6.69 5.45
CA ILE A 36 7.22 5.73 4.80
C ILE A 36 7.69 4.74 5.87
N GLY A 37 7.62 3.45 5.57
CA GLY A 37 7.84 2.38 6.53
C GLY A 37 6.58 1.92 7.28
N ALA A 38 5.43 2.59 7.09
CA ALA A 38 4.18 2.13 7.66
C ALA A 38 3.76 0.76 7.10
N SER A 39 3.04 -0.02 7.91
CA SER A 39 2.50 -1.32 7.51
C SER A 39 1.06 -1.18 7.02
N VAL A 40 0.80 -1.56 5.78
CA VAL A 40 -0.54 -1.57 5.18
C VAL A 40 -0.87 -3.00 4.72
N ALA A 41 -2.05 -3.49 5.11
CA ALA A 41 -2.50 -4.82 4.74
C ALA A 41 -3.21 -4.79 3.37
N HIS A 42 -2.69 -5.55 2.41
CA HIS A 42 -3.26 -5.72 1.07
C HIS A 42 -3.81 -7.13 0.95
N SER A 43 -5.14 -7.28 1.01
CA SER A 43 -5.81 -8.59 1.01
C SER A 43 -5.24 -9.57 2.05
N GLY A 44 -4.89 -9.05 3.23
CA GLY A 44 -4.30 -9.82 4.35
C GLY A 44 -2.77 -9.90 4.35
N ILE A 45 -2.09 -9.47 3.28
CA ILE A 45 -0.62 -9.45 3.22
C ILE A 45 -0.13 -8.11 3.78
N CYS A 46 0.61 -8.16 4.88
CA CYS A 46 1.27 -6.98 5.45
C CYS A 46 2.44 -6.56 4.55
N LEU A 47 2.35 -5.38 3.95
CA LEU A 47 3.42 -4.80 3.14
C LEU A 47 3.86 -3.46 3.73
N THR A 48 5.11 -3.11 3.48
CA THR A 48 5.71 -1.85 3.93
C THR A 48 5.57 -0.78 2.87
N VAL A 49 5.14 0.42 3.26
CA VAL A 49 5.09 1.58 2.37
C VAL A 49 6.52 2.01 2.02
N LEU A 50 6.90 1.89 0.75
CA LEU A 50 8.21 2.31 0.25
C LEU A 50 8.21 3.77 -0.22
N SER A 51 7.14 4.17 -0.90
CA SER A 51 6.90 5.53 -1.39
C SER A 51 5.40 5.77 -1.49
N ARG A 52 5.03 7.04 -1.57
CA ARG A 52 3.68 7.51 -1.87
C ARG A 52 3.77 8.65 -2.86
N ASP A 53 2.71 8.88 -3.61
CA ASP A 53 2.61 10.08 -4.43
C ASP A 53 2.47 11.25 -3.44
N ALA A 54 3.60 11.88 -3.13
CA ALA A 54 3.63 13.19 -2.52
C ALA A 54 3.35 14.20 -3.65
N GLU A 55 2.60 15.26 -3.34
CA GLU A 55 2.63 16.45 -4.18
C GLU A 55 4.06 17.01 -4.26
#